data_AF-A0A3D4D5U8-F1
#
_entry.id   AF-A0A3D4D5U8-F1
#
_cell.length_a   1.000
_cell.length_b   1.000
_cell.length_c   1.000
_cell.angle_alpha   90.00
_cell.angle_beta   90.00
_cell.angle_gamma   90.00
#
_symmetry.space_group_name_H-M   'P 1'
#
loop_
_entity.id
_entity.type
_entity.pdbx_description
1 polymer ?
#
loop_
_entity_poly.entity_id
_entity_poly.type
_entity_poly.pdbx_seq_one_letter_code
_entity_poly.pdbx_strand_id
1 'polypeptide(L)'
;MRKPLYNIVIFIFHIITLILLFTLCIHFNVIKLDFLDFSKEAVASFFKNDYVVNIVCTILTVAALYIIQIKYSKHKLKSDFRCNEIIHDVYDGIERTHELIKESKELSNEIEELEKDPNMDFNVYRKEEALKYLAFYKKHKGDFKICNIALTYPNNWILIDSVQTVFFINLNFKLLNIVNNIKNRRPNLEDEYPKIESLFTLYEENGDDKVLIQLGHEIHRFLVDIDFMSKYWFSLLDYLGYDPMPIKLYIELFKKEYPDYENMSEFLKLPVAQQNKISRKVQKKASKIYLKYRIRNFFK
;
A
#
# COMPACT_ATOMS: atom_id res chain seq x y z
N MET A 1 -4.73 -51.27 27.51
CA MET A 1 -4.00 -51.19 26.22
C MET A 1 -4.99 -50.95 25.08
N ARG A 2 -5.06 -49.72 24.54
CA ARG A 2 -5.67 -49.37 23.26
C ARG A 2 -4.93 -48.14 22.70
N LYS A 3 -3.81 -48.36 22.00
CA LYS A 3 -3.05 -47.33 21.25
C LYS A 3 -2.86 -47.59 19.73
N PRO A 4 -3.49 -48.58 19.05
CA PRO A 4 -3.25 -48.76 17.62
C PRO A 4 -3.95 -47.70 16.75
N LEU A 5 -5.16 -47.25 17.12
CA LEU A 5 -5.97 -46.39 16.26
C LEU A 5 -5.40 -44.97 16.13
N TYR A 6 -4.92 -44.39 17.24
CA TYR A 6 -4.34 -43.03 17.26
C TYR A 6 -3.07 -42.93 16.39
N ASN A 7 -2.20 -43.94 16.46
CA ASN A 7 -0.97 -43.98 15.68
C ASN A 7 -1.26 -44.16 14.19
N ILE A 8 -2.25 -44.98 13.83
CA ILE A 8 -2.68 -45.17 12.44
C ILE A 8 -3.28 -43.88 11.87
N VAL A 9 -4.11 -43.18 12.64
CA VAL A 9 -4.72 -41.91 12.21
C VAL A 9 -3.66 -40.82 12.01
N ILE A 10 -2.69 -40.71 12.94
CA ILE A 10 -1.58 -39.76 12.79
C ILE A 10 -0.72 -40.10 11.58
N PHE A 11 -0.44 -41.37 11.35
CA PHE A 11 0.33 -41.81 10.18
C PHE A 11 -0.37 -41.47 8.87
N ILE A 12 -1.68 -41.71 8.77
CA ILE A 12 -2.49 -41.34 7.61
C ILE A 12 -2.46 -39.82 7.39
N PHE A 13 -2.59 -39.01 8.45
CA PHE A 13 -2.47 -37.56 8.34
C PHE A 13 -1.09 -37.10 7.87
N HIS A 14 -0.01 -37.76 8.31
CA HIS A 14 1.35 -37.46 7.83
C HIS A 14 1.53 -37.79 6.35
N ILE A 15 1.02 -38.94 5.90
CA ILE A 15 1.06 -39.34 4.48
C ILE A 15 0.29 -38.34 3.61
N ILE A 16 -0.91 -37.94 4.03
CA ILE A 16 -1.73 -36.97 3.31
C ILE A 16 -1.02 -35.61 3.24
N THR A 17 -0.39 -35.18 4.33
CA THR A 17 0.35 -33.91 4.40
C THR A 17 1.58 -33.95 3.49
N LEU A 18 2.30 -35.06 3.45
CA LEU A 18 3.47 -35.27 2.60
C LEU A 18 3.09 -35.21 1.10
N ILE A 19 1.98 -35.85 0.71
CA ILE A 19 1.49 -35.85 -0.68
C ILE A 19 1.04 -34.45 -1.10
N LEU A 20 0.29 -33.75 -0.23
CA LEU A 20 -0.16 -32.37 -0.47
C LEU A 20 1.03 -31.43 -0.64
N LEU A 21 2.05 -31.60 0.20
CA LEU A 21 3.26 -30.80 0.15
C LEU A 21 4.06 -31.04 -1.13
N PHE A 22 4.24 -32.30 -1.53
CA PHE A 22 4.94 -32.65 -2.76
C PHE A 22 4.21 -32.07 -3.99
N THR A 23 2.87 -32.12 -3.97
CA THR A 23 2.02 -31.54 -5.01
C THR A 23 2.15 -30.00 -5.08
N LEU A 24 2.23 -29.32 -3.93
CA LEU A 24 2.43 -27.88 -3.85
C LEU A 24 3.82 -27.45 -4.33
N CYS A 25 4.88 -28.19 -3.98
CA CYS A 25 6.25 -27.90 -4.41
C CYS A 25 6.41 -27.99 -5.95
N ILE A 26 5.72 -28.95 -6.58
CA ILE A 26 5.64 -29.08 -8.04
C ILE A 26 4.80 -27.93 -8.63
N HIS A 27 3.62 -27.66 -8.05
CA HIS A 27 2.70 -26.65 -8.57
C HIS A 27 3.28 -25.22 -8.56
N PHE A 28 4.10 -24.90 -7.55
CA PHE A 28 4.74 -23.58 -7.41
C PHE A 28 6.14 -23.50 -8.03
N ASN A 29 6.59 -24.51 -8.78
CA ASN A 29 7.92 -24.55 -9.40
C ASN A 29 9.09 -24.32 -8.41
N VAL A 30 8.89 -24.62 -7.12
CA VAL A 30 9.91 -24.52 -6.08
C VAL A 30 10.99 -25.59 -6.31
N ILE A 31 10.62 -26.70 -6.95
CA ILE A 31 11.52 -27.76 -7.39
C ILE A 31 11.47 -27.80 -8.92
N LYS A 32 12.53 -27.33 -9.60
CA LYS A 32 12.80 -27.67 -11.00
C LYS A 32 13.52 -29.02 -11.01
N LEU A 33 12.86 -30.06 -11.54
CA LEU A 33 13.42 -31.42 -11.59
C LEU A 33 14.77 -31.49 -12.33
N ASP A 34 15.05 -30.54 -13.22
CA ASP A 34 16.21 -30.57 -14.13
C ASP A 34 17.55 -30.14 -13.49
N PHE A 35 17.55 -29.64 -12.24
CA PHE A 35 18.77 -29.14 -11.57
C PHE A 35 19.22 -29.98 -10.35
N LEU A 36 18.56 -31.11 -10.10
CA LEU A 36 18.83 -31.98 -8.95
C LEU A 36 19.44 -33.30 -9.42
N ASP A 37 20.73 -33.28 -9.76
CA ASP A 37 21.49 -34.48 -10.12
C ASP A 37 21.88 -35.28 -8.86
N PHE A 38 20.87 -35.65 -8.06
CA PHE A 38 21.01 -36.55 -6.93
C PHE A 38 20.70 -37.97 -7.39
N SER A 39 21.58 -38.94 -7.09
CA SER A 39 21.29 -40.34 -7.40
C SER A 39 19.98 -40.76 -6.70
N LYS A 40 19.10 -41.49 -7.39
CA LYS A 40 17.82 -41.96 -6.83
C LYS A 40 18.02 -42.71 -5.51
N GLU A 41 19.16 -43.36 -5.34
CA GLU A 41 19.57 -44.07 -4.13
C GLU A 41 19.90 -43.12 -2.96
N ALA A 42 20.57 -42.00 -3.22
CA ALA A 42 20.84 -40.97 -2.22
C ALA A 42 19.56 -40.30 -1.74
N VAL A 43 18.63 -39.98 -2.65
CA VAL A 43 17.31 -39.43 -2.31
C VAL A 43 16.49 -40.44 -1.49
N ALA A 44 16.47 -41.71 -1.91
CA ALA A 44 15.76 -42.77 -1.17
C ALA A 44 16.36 -43.02 0.22
N SER A 45 17.69 -42.95 0.37
CA SER A 45 18.36 -43.08 1.67
C SER A 45 18.09 -41.87 2.58
N PHE A 46 18.00 -40.67 2.00
CA PHE A 46 17.69 -39.43 2.71
C PHE A 46 16.28 -39.46 3.33
N PHE A 47 15.28 -39.92 2.56
CA PHE A 47 13.89 -40.06 3.04
C PHE A 47 13.63 -41.34 3.87
N LYS A 48 14.57 -42.28 3.95
CA LYS A 48 14.50 -43.42 4.89
C LYS A 48 14.99 -43.08 6.30
N ASN A 49 15.68 -41.95 6.47
CA ASN A 49 16.13 -41.50 7.77
C ASN A 49 15.01 -40.73 8.48
N ASP A 50 14.37 -41.38 9.46
CA ASP A 50 13.25 -40.81 10.22
C ASP A 50 13.61 -39.46 10.87
N TYR A 51 14.86 -39.25 11.27
CA TYR A 51 15.30 -37.96 11.83
C TYR A 51 15.26 -36.85 10.79
N VAL A 52 15.73 -37.12 9.57
CA VAL A 52 15.73 -36.16 8.46
C VAL A 52 14.30 -35.85 8.02
N VAL A 53 13.45 -36.87 7.87
CA VAL A 53 12.03 -36.71 7.51
C VAL A 53 11.30 -35.87 8.56
N ASN A 54 11.52 -36.13 9.85
CA ASN A 54 10.89 -35.35 10.92
C ASN A 54 11.33 -33.89 10.94
N ILE A 55 12.61 -33.59 10.68
CA ILE A 55 13.10 -32.20 10.57
C ILE A 55 12.44 -31.50 9.37
N VAL A 56 12.46 -32.14 8.21
CA VAL A 56 11.89 -31.57 6.97
C VAL A 56 10.40 -31.32 7.14
N CYS A 57 9.64 -32.31 7.64
CA CYS A 57 8.21 -32.16 7.93
C CYS A 57 7.94 -31.01 8.91
N THR A 58 8.75 -30.88 9.97
CA THR A 58 8.62 -29.78 10.95
C THR A 58 8.82 -28.41 10.31
N ILE A 59 9.88 -28.23 9.52
CA ILE A 59 10.17 -26.97 8.81
C ILE A 59 9.01 -26.60 7.90
N LEU A 60 8.48 -27.58 7.17
CA LEU A 60 7.39 -27.39 6.24
C LEU A 60 6.07 -27.08 6.94
N THR A 61 5.76 -27.74 8.05
CA THR A 61 4.60 -27.42 8.88
C THR A 61 4.69 -25.98 9.40
N VAL A 62 5.86 -25.57 9.88
CA VAL A 62 6.10 -24.18 10.32
C VAL A 62 5.90 -23.19 9.16
N ALA A 63 6.45 -23.49 7.98
CA ALA A 63 6.30 -22.64 6.79
C ALA A 63 4.83 -22.55 6.34
N ALA A 64 4.09 -23.66 6.32
CA ALA A 64 2.68 -23.69 5.95
C ALA A 64 1.82 -22.90 6.94
N LEU A 65 2.03 -23.10 8.25
CA LEU A 65 1.34 -22.35 9.30
C LEU A 65 1.61 -20.85 9.18
N TYR A 66 2.86 -20.47 8.92
CA TYR A 66 3.25 -19.08 8.69
C TYR A 66 2.51 -18.46 7.50
N ILE A 67 2.47 -19.14 6.35
CA ILE A 67 1.76 -18.65 5.15
C ILE A 67 0.25 -18.52 5.42
N ILE A 68 -0.36 -19.51 6.05
CA ILE A 68 -1.78 -19.51 6.40
C ILE A 68 -2.09 -18.35 7.35
N GLN A 69 -1.27 -18.17 8.39
CA GLN A 69 -1.42 -17.09 9.36
C GLN A 69 -1.30 -15.73 8.68
N ILE A 70 -0.29 -15.51 7.82
CA ILE A 70 -0.16 -14.26 7.07
C ILE A 70 -1.39 -13.99 6.21
N LYS A 71 -1.87 -14.99 5.46
CA LYS A 71 -3.03 -14.84 4.59
C LYS A 71 -4.29 -14.51 5.40
N TYR A 72 -4.50 -15.19 6.51
CA TYR A 72 -5.61 -14.93 7.43
C TYR A 72 -5.53 -13.51 8.02
N SER A 73 -4.35 -13.12 8.50
CA SER A 73 -4.07 -11.79 9.04
C SER A 73 -4.36 -10.67 8.04
N LYS A 74 -3.84 -10.77 6.81
CA LYS A 74 -4.12 -9.80 5.74
C LYS A 74 -5.62 -9.72 5.43
N HIS A 75 -6.30 -10.86 5.39
CA HIS A 75 -7.74 -10.89 5.16
C HIS A 75 -8.51 -10.22 6.31
N LYS A 76 -8.15 -10.51 7.56
CA LYS A 76 -8.83 -9.96 8.73
C LYS A 76 -8.68 -8.44 8.82
N LEU A 77 -7.47 -7.92 8.59
CA LEU A 77 -7.21 -6.48 8.53
C LEU A 77 -8.05 -5.79 7.46
N LYS A 78 -8.09 -6.33 6.23
CA LYS A 78 -8.91 -5.76 5.15
C LYS A 78 -10.41 -5.93 5.35
N SER A 79 -10.84 -6.89 6.18
CA SER A 79 -12.26 -7.05 6.53
C SER A 79 -12.72 -6.12 7.65
N ASP A 80 -11.78 -5.57 8.43
CA ASP A 80 -12.09 -4.59 9.45
C ASP A 80 -12.46 -3.27 8.78
N PHE A 81 -13.65 -2.76 9.12
CA PHE A 81 -14.21 -1.57 8.49
C PHE A 81 -13.28 -0.35 8.63
N ARG A 82 -12.69 -0.13 9.80
CA ARG A 82 -11.84 1.03 10.08
C ARG A 82 -10.55 0.95 9.29
N CYS A 83 -9.91 -0.22 9.30
CA CYS A 83 -8.69 -0.44 8.52
C CYS A 83 -8.95 -0.31 7.03
N ASN A 84 -10.08 -0.82 6.53
CA ASN A 84 -10.42 -0.75 5.11
C ASN A 84 -10.72 0.67 4.64
N GLU A 85 -11.39 1.48 5.47
CA GLU A 85 -11.59 2.91 5.22
C GLU A 85 -10.25 3.65 5.12
N ILE A 86 -9.36 3.47 6.11
CA ILE A 86 -8.01 4.07 6.09
C ILE A 86 -7.21 3.63 4.85
N ILE A 87 -7.25 2.34 4.50
CA ILE A 87 -6.56 1.83 3.32
C ILE A 87 -7.03 2.55 2.05
N HIS A 88 -8.34 2.78 1.93
CA HIS A 88 -8.92 3.49 0.80
C HIS A 88 -8.48 4.95 0.76
N ASP A 89 -8.61 5.66 1.88
CA ASP A 89 -8.25 7.09 1.97
C ASP A 89 -6.76 7.32 1.71
N VAL A 90 -5.89 6.46 2.26
CA VAL A 90 -4.45 6.48 1.98
C VAL A 90 -4.18 6.18 0.51
N TYR A 91 -4.88 5.22 -0.09
CA TYR A 91 -4.70 4.90 -1.51
C TYR A 91 -5.08 6.07 -2.42
N ASP A 92 -6.23 6.70 -2.19
CA ASP A 92 -6.64 7.92 -2.90
C ASP A 92 -5.61 9.05 -2.70
N GLY A 93 -5.05 9.18 -1.49
CA GLY A 93 -3.95 10.09 -1.17
C GLY A 93 -2.67 9.80 -1.97
N ILE A 94 -2.29 8.53 -2.12
CA ILE A 94 -1.15 8.11 -2.93
C ILE A 94 -1.37 8.48 -4.40
N GLU A 95 -2.56 8.25 -4.96
CA GLU A 95 -2.83 8.57 -6.36
C GLU A 95 -2.73 10.07 -6.63
N ARG A 96 -3.34 10.89 -5.77
CA ARG A 96 -3.21 12.35 -5.87
C ARG A 96 -1.77 12.81 -5.70
N THR A 97 -1.04 12.21 -4.77
CA THR A 97 0.39 12.51 -4.58
C THR A 97 1.17 12.15 -5.84
N HIS A 98 0.88 11.01 -6.48
CA HIS A 98 1.55 10.61 -7.71
C HIS A 98 1.33 11.62 -8.85
N GLU A 99 0.12 12.15 -9.00
CA GLU A 99 -0.19 13.21 -9.97
C GLU A 99 0.58 14.50 -9.65
N LEU A 100 0.55 14.95 -8.39
CA LEU A 100 1.29 16.13 -7.93
C LEU A 100 2.80 16.01 -8.16
N ILE A 101 3.38 14.85 -7.85
CA ILE A 101 4.82 14.57 -8.06
C ILE A 101 5.18 14.45 -9.53
N LYS A 102 4.24 14.01 -10.38
CA LYS A 102 4.45 14.01 -11.83
C LYS A 102 4.60 15.44 -12.33
N GLU A 103 3.72 16.35 -11.95
CA GLU A 103 3.83 17.77 -12.31
C GLU A 103 5.04 18.44 -11.66
N SER A 104 5.42 18.06 -10.43
CA SER A 104 6.60 18.63 -9.78
C SER A 104 7.91 18.26 -10.47
N LYS A 105 7.96 17.13 -11.20
CA LYS A 105 9.15 16.76 -12.00
C LYS A 105 9.34 17.67 -13.21
N GLU A 106 8.26 18.15 -13.81
CA GLU A 106 8.33 19.14 -14.90
C GLU A 106 8.92 20.44 -14.36
N LEU A 107 8.47 20.88 -13.17
CA LEU A 107 9.06 22.00 -12.44
C LEU A 107 10.55 21.79 -12.11
N SER A 108 10.95 20.59 -11.68
CA SER A 108 12.37 20.30 -11.41
C SER A 108 13.23 20.45 -12.66
N ASN A 109 12.78 19.97 -13.82
CA ASN A 109 13.50 20.13 -15.09
C ASN A 109 13.65 21.61 -15.46
N GLU A 110 12.58 22.39 -15.27
CA GLU A 110 12.57 23.83 -15.49
C GLU A 110 13.52 24.63 -14.58
N ILE A 111 13.81 24.11 -13.38
CA ILE A 111 14.76 24.71 -12.43
C ILE A 111 16.19 24.30 -12.79
N GLU A 112 16.42 23.03 -13.17
CA GLU A 112 17.72 22.57 -13.64
C GLU A 112 18.20 23.32 -14.90
N GLU A 113 17.29 23.75 -15.77
CA GLU A 113 17.64 24.60 -16.92
C GLU A 113 18.11 25.99 -16.50
N LEU A 114 17.51 26.57 -15.45
CA LEU A 114 17.96 27.85 -14.89
C LEU A 114 19.34 27.72 -14.25
N GLU A 115 19.59 26.63 -13.53
CA GLU A 115 20.88 26.39 -12.85
C GLU A 115 22.05 26.28 -13.85
N LYS A 116 21.77 25.82 -15.08
CA LYS A 116 22.78 25.62 -16.13
C LYS A 116 23.20 26.92 -16.85
N ASP A 117 22.59 28.07 -16.58
CA ASP A 117 23.00 29.35 -17.17
C ASP A 117 24.31 29.84 -16.52
N PRO A 118 25.45 29.84 -17.24
CA PRO A 118 26.74 30.22 -16.68
C PRO A 118 26.86 31.71 -16.35
N ASN A 119 25.93 32.56 -16.81
CA ASN A 119 25.96 34.00 -16.58
C ASN A 119 25.01 34.45 -15.46
N MET A 120 24.26 33.54 -14.86
CA MET A 120 23.23 33.87 -13.87
C MET A 120 23.84 34.10 -12.49
N ASP A 121 23.54 35.25 -11.88
CA ASP A 121 23.93 35.52 -10.48
C ASP A 121 23.19 34.58 -9.52
N PHE A 122 23.91 34.08 -8.51
CA PHE A 122 23.37 33.12 -7.56
C PHE A 122 22.14 33.62 -6.78
N ASN A 123 22.10 34.91 -6.40
CA ASN A 123 20.95 35.45 -5.67
C ASN A 123 19.74 35.62 -6.59
N VAL A 124 19.98 35.96 -7.86
CA VAL A 124 18.93 36.03 -8.89
C VAL A 124 18.36 34.64 -9.14
N TYR A 125 19.22 33.63 -9.32
CA TYR A 125 18.83 32.23 -9.46
C TYR A 125 17.92 31.77 -8.30
N ARG A 126 18.36 31.95 -7.04
CA ARG A 126 17.58 31.52 -5.87
C ARG A 126 16.21 32.19 -5.79
N LYS A 127 16.10 33.45 -6.21
CA LYS A 127 14.83 34.17 -6.23
C LYS A 127 13.92 33.62 -7.33
N GLU A 128 14.45 33.38 -8.53
CA GLU A 128 13.66 32.80 -9.63
C GLU A 128 13.19 31.37 -9.33
N GLU A 129 14.07 30.53 -8.79
CA GLU A 129 13.73 29.19 -8.29
C GLU A 129 12.57 29.25 -7.29
N ALA A 130 12.66 30.14 -6.29
CA ALA A 130 11.63 30.30 -5.28
C ALA A 130 10.31 30.82 -5.86
N LEU A 131 10.35 31.71 -6.85
CA LEU A 131 9.15 32.17 -7.57
C LEU A 131 8.47 31.03 -8.33
N LYS A 132 9.23 30.14 -8.96
CA LYS A 132 8.67 28.95 -9.64
C LYS A 132 8.00 28.01 -8.64
N TYR A 133 8.63 27.73 -7.50
CA TYR A 133 8.00 26.94 -6.43
C TYR A 133 6.75 27.60 -5.85
N LEU A 134 6.76 28.92 -5.64
CA LEU A 134 5.59 29.66 -5.19
C LEU A 134 4.43 29.57 -6.20
N ALA A 135 4.71 29.74 -7.49
CA ALA A 135 3.71 29.63 -8.55
C ALA A 135 3.09 28.22 -8.59
N PHE A 136 3.94 27.19 -8.49
CA PHE A 136 3.50 25.80 -8.41
C PHE A 136 2.61 25.57 -7.18
N TYR A 137 3.03 26.04 -6.00
CA TYR A 137 2.24 25.91 -4.78
C TYR A 137 0.90 26.65 -4.88
N LYS A 138 0.85 27.87 -5.42
CA LYS A 138 -0.41 28.60 -5.63
C LYS A 138 -1.38 27.82 -6.51
N LYS A 139 -0.88 27.21 -7.59
CA LYS A 139 -1.68 26.37 -8.51
C LYS A 139 -2.21 25.10 -7.82
N HIS A 140 -1.41 24.48 -6.96
CA HIS A 140 -1.68 23.16 -6.35
C HIS A 140 -1.97 23.21 -4.84
N LYS A 141 -2.30 24.37 -4.27
CA LYS A 141 -2.46 24.56 -2.82
C LYS A 141 -3.42 23.55 -2.18
N GLY A 142 -4.53 23.26 -2.85
CA GLY A 142 -5.50 22.25 -2.42
C GLY A 142 -4.90 20.84 -2.38
N ASP A 143 -4.11 20.49 -3.39
CA ASP A 143 -3.48 19.17 -3.50
C ASP A 143 -2.43 18.96 -2.40
N PHE A 144 -1.61 19.97 -2.10
CA PHE A 144 -0.67 19.93 -0.97
C PHE A 144 -1.38 19.59 0.34
N LYS A 145 -2.48 20.29 0.62
CA LYS A 145 -3.30 20.05 1.82
C LYS A 145 -3.87 18.63 1.85
N ILE A 146 -4.49 18.22 0.75
CA ILE A 146 -5.17 16.92 0.65
C ILE A 146 -4.17 15.77 0.75
N CYS A 147 -3.04 15.85 0.04
CA CYS A 147 -1.99 14.84 0.09
C CYS A 147 -1.39 14.73 1.49
N ASN A 148 -1.09 15.87 2.13
CA ASN A 148 -0.58 15.88 3.49
C ASN A 148 -1.56 15.20 4.46
N ILE A 149 -2.83 15.60 4.44
CA ILE A 149 -3.87 15.04 5.31
C ILE A 149 -4.00 13.54 5.06
N ALA A 150 -4.16 13.10 3.82
CA ALA A 150 -4.40 11.69 3.51
C ALA A 150 -3.27 10.77 4.01
N LEU A 151 -2.01 11.23 3.94
CA LEU A 151 -0.86 10.41 4.32
C LEU A 151 -0.45 10.57 5.80
N THR A 152 -0.86 11.64 6.47
CA THR A 152 -0.51 11.91 7.90
C THR A 152 -1.70 11.89 8.85
N TYR A 153 -2.93 11.61 8.38
CA TYR A 153 -4.11 11.69 9.24
C TYR A 153 -3.97 10.88 10.54
N PRO A 154 -4.39 11.40 11.71
CA PRO A 154 -4.26 10.69 12.99
C PRO A 154 -4.83 9.28 12.97
N ASN A 155 -5.96 9.07 12.29
CA ASN A 155 -6.59 7.74 12.20
C ASN A 155 -5.73 6.71 11.47
N ASN A 156 -4.76 7.12 10.65
CA ASN A 156 -3.84 6.20 9.99
C ASN A 156 -3.04 5.34 11.00
N TRP A 157 -2.90 5.81 12.25
CA TRP A 157 -2.32 5.02 13.34
C TRP A 157 -3.08 3.72 13.60
N ILE A 158 -4.39 3.70 13.44
CA ILE A 158 -5.19 2.49 13.67
C ILE A 158 -4.73 1.37 12.72
N LEU A 159 -4.49 1.69 11.44
CA LEU A 159 -3.98 0.72 10.47
C LEU A 159 -2.55 0.31 10.83
N ILE A 160 -1.68 1.27 11.16
CA ILE A 160 -0.29 1.00 11.55
C ILE A 160 -0.26 0.08 12.77
N ASP A 161 -0.91 0.43 13.86
CA ASP A 161 -0.95 -0.35 15.11
C ASP A 161 -1.55 -1.73 14.90
N SER A 162 -2.58 -1.84 14.04
CA SER A 162 -3.17 -3.13 13.68
C SER A 162 -2.18 -4.00 12.90
N VAL A 163 -1.47 -3.42 11.93
CA VAL A 163 -0.40 -4.12 11.19
C VAL A 163 0.73 -4.53 12.14
N GLN A 164 1.16 -3.64 13.04
CA GLN A 164 2.21 -3.93 14.02
C GLN A 164 1.79 -5.11 14.93
N THR A 165 0.60 -5.03 15.51
CA THR A 165 0.06 -6.07 16.40
C THR A 165 -0.04 -7.43 15.70
N VAL A 166 -0.50 -7.45 14.46
CA VAL A 166 -0.81 -8.69 13.74
C VAL A 166 0.44 -9.38 13.17
N PHE A 167 1.51 -8.62 12.86
CA PHE A 167 2.68 -9.17 12.16
C PHE A 167 4.01 -9.08 12.92
N PHE A 168 4.10 -8.37 14.05
CA PHE A 168 5.34 -8.36 14.85
C PHE A 168 5.63 -9.71 15.52
N ILE A 169 4.58 -10.48 15.86
CA ILE A 169 4.73 -11.86 16.35
C ILE A 169 5.49 -12.73 15.34
N ASN A 170 5.43 -12.36 14.06
CA ASN A 170 6.00 -13.14 12.96
C ASN A 170 7.38 -12.63 12.51
N LEU A 171 8.00 -11.69 13.23
CA LEU A 171 9.32 -11.11 12.93
C LEU A 171 9.49 -10.70 11.45
N ASN A 172 8.45 -10.14 10.84
CA ASN A 172 8.51 -9.72 9.45
C ASN A 172 9.31 -8.41 9.33
N PHE A 173 10.64 -8.53 9.20
CA PHE A 173 11.56 -7.39 9.10
C PHE A 173 11.28 -6.47 7.91
N LYS A 174 10.79 -7.01 6.78
CA LYS A 174 10.42 -6.19 5.61
C LYS A 174 9.25 -5.26 5.96
N LEU A 175 8.23 -5.81 6.60
CA LEU A 175 7.06 -5.03 7.04
C LEU A 175 7.43 -4.04 8.15
N LEU A 176 8.28 -4.46 9.09
CA LEU A 176 8.82 -3.59 10.14
C LEU A 176 9.52 -2.36 9.54
N ASN A 177 10.36 -2.58 8.54
CA ASN A 177 11.05 -1.50 7.84
C ASN A 177 10.06 -0.53 7.18
N ILE A 178 9.04 -1.04 6.47
CA ILE A 178 8.01 -0.19 5.84
C ILE A 178 7.29 0.66 6.89
N VAL A 179 6.81 0.03 7.97
CA VAL A 179 6.08 0.73 9.04
C VAL A 179 6.96 1.77 9.72
N ASN A 180 8.21 1.45 10.04
CA ASN A 180 9.13 2.41 10.66
C ASN A 180 9.39 3.62 9.77
N ASN A 181 9.55 3.43 8.46
CA ASN A 181 9.72 4.55 7.54
C ASN A 181 8.48 5.48 7.50
N ILE A 182 7.27 4.92 7.51
CA ILE A 182 6.03 5.71 7.63
C ILE A 182 6.04 6.51 8.95
N LYS A 183 6.33 5.85 10.08
CA LYS A 183 6.34 6.47 11.41
C LYS A 183 7.39 7.59 11.52
N ASN A 184 8.57 7.40 10.94
CA ASN A 184 9.68 8.34 11.03
C ASN A 184 9.49 9.55 10.11
N ARG A 185 8.84 9.39 8.95
CA ARG A 185 8.64 10.47 7.98
C ARG A 185 7.42 11.34 8.31
N ARG A 186 6.43 10.77 9.00
CA ARG A 186 5.19 11.47 9.35
C ARG A 186 5.41 12.80 10.10
N PRO A 187 6.24 12.90 11.15
CA PRO A 187 6.43 14.16 11.87
C PRO A 187 6.97 15.27 10.98
N ASN A 188 7.86 14.94 10.03
CA ASN A 188 8.37 15.93 9.07
C ASN A 188 7.22 16.60 8.30
N LEU A 189 6.29 15.80 7.76
CA LEU A 189 5.17 16.31 6.99
C LEU A 189 4.13 17.06 7.84
N GLU A 190 3.93 16.60 9.09
CA GLU A 190 3.08 17.29 10.07
C GLU A 190 3.62 18.70 10.40
N ASP A 191 4.94 18.88 10.41
CA ASP A 191 5.59 20.16 10.67
C ASP A 191 5.77 21.04 9.41
N GLU A 192 6.14 20.43 8.27
CA GLU A 192 6.49 21.12 7.02
C GLU A 192 5.30 21.84 6.40
N TYR A 193 4.13 21.19 6.29
CA TYR A 193 2.97 21.81 5.63
C TYR A 193 2.44 23.06 6.36
N PRO A 194 2.23 23.06 7.71
CA PRO A 194 1.90 24.28 8.44
C PRO A 194 2.93 25.39 8.29
N LYS A 195 4.21 25.04 8.17
CA LYS A 195 5.29 26.01 7.95
C LYS A 195 5.24 26.62 6.54
N ILE A 196 4.88 25.85 5.52
CA ILE A 196 4.62 26.39 4.17
C ILE A 196 3.45 27.39 4.22
N GLU A 197 2.33 27.05 4.89
CA GLU A 197 1.18 27.96 5.00
C GLU A 197 1.53 29.26 5.75
N SER A 198 2.33 29.18 6.81
CA SER A 198 2.74 30.37 7.57
C SER A 198 3.69 31.27 6.77
N LEU A 199 4.70 30.69 6.11
CA LEU A 199 5.62 31.43 5.24
C LEU A 199 4.91 32.03 4.02
N PHE A 200 3.94 31.30 3.44
CA PHE A 200 3.11 31.80 2.35
C PHE A 200 2.31 33.04 2.78
N THR A 201 1.65 32.98 3.94
CA THR A 201 0.89 34.12 4.47
C THR A 201 1.79 35.31 4.75
N LEU A 202 2.94 35.08 5.39
CA LEU A 202 3.93 36.13 5.69
C LEU A 202 4.49 36.79 4.43
N TYR A 203 4.72 36.01 3.36
CA TYR A 203 5.17 36.54 2.09
C TYR A 203 4.09 37.38 1.40
N GLU A 204 2.84 36.94 1.40
CA GLU A 204 1.72 37.72 0.80
C GLU A 204 1.49 39.05 1.53
N GLU A 205 1.79 39.13 2.83
CA GLU A 205 1.67 40.36 3.61
C GLU A 205 2.82 41.35 3.34
N ASN A 206 4.06 40.85 3.26
CA ASN A 206 5.26 41.69 3.36
C ASN A 206 6.12 41.74 2.09
N GLY A 207 5.95 40.80 1.16
CA GLY A 207 6.71 40.73 -0.10
C GLY A 207 8.22 40.50 0.06
N ASP A 208 8.69 40.04 1.22
CA ASP A 208 10.12 39.88 1.52
C ASP A 208 10.75 38.71 0.74
N ASP A 209 11.78 39.02 -0.04
CA ASP A 209 12.57 38.06 -0.82
C ASP A 209 13.21 36.97 0.04
N LYS A 210 13.58 37.26 1.30
CA LYS A 210 14.13 36.23 2.20
C LYS A 210 13.07 35.19 2.58
N VAL A 211 11.86 35.65 2.86
CA VAL A 211 10.70 34.79 3.17
C VAL A 211 10.33 33.97 1.95
N LEU A 212 10.34 34.57 0.75
CA LEU A 212 10.12 33.88 -0.51
C LEU A 212 11.11 32.73 -0.72
N ILE A 213 12.40 33.00 -0.57
CA ILE A 213 13.44 31.98 -0.72
C ILE A 213 13.18 30.86 0.28
N GLN A 214 12.98 31.17 1.56
CA GLN A 214 12.69 30.15 2.58
C GLN A 214 11.45 29.32 2.22
N LEU A 215 10.38 29.95 1.75
CA LEU A 215 9.16 29.28 1.30
C LEU A 215 9.43 28.30 0.16
N GLY A 216 10.20 28.71 -0.86
CA GLY A 216 10.60 27.83 -1.96
C GLY A 216 11.35 26.58 -1.49
N HIS A 217 12.28 26.75 -0.55
CA HIS A 217 13.02 25.64 0.07
C HIS A 217 12.10 24.65 0.81
N GLU A 218 11.13 25.15 1.59
CA GLU A 218 10.19 24.27 2.31
C GLU A 218 9.22 23.56 1.36
N ILE A 219 8.76 24.23 0.28
CA ILE A 219 7.92 23.59 -0.75
C ILE A 219 8.66 22.43 -1.41
N HIS A 220 9.90 22.66 -1.84
CA HIS A 220 10.74 21.61 -2.43
C HIS A 220 10.89 20.42 -1.48
N ARG A 221 11.26 20.70 -0.23
CA ARG A 221 11.45 19.68 0.81
C ARG A 221 10.18 18.87 1.04
N PHE A 222 9.02 19.52 1.16
CA PHE A 222 7.74 18.83 1.32
C PHE A 222 7.44 17.91 0.14
N LEU A 223 7.68 18.33 -1.11
CA LEU A 223 7.47 17.50 -2.30
C LEU A 223 8.34 16.23 -2.28
N VAL A 224 9.58 16.34 -1.82
CA VAL A 224 10.45 15.18 -1.63
C VAL A 224 9.92 14.27 -0.52
N ASP A 225 9.56 14.84 0.63
CA ASP A 225 9.09 14.08 1.79
C ASP A 225 7.77 13.34 1.52
N ILE A 226 6.83 13.97 0.81
CA ILE A 226 5.54 13.39 0.47
C ILE A 226 5.66 12.30 -0.60
N ASP A 227 6.60 12.42 -1.56
CA ASP A 227 6.90 11.37 -2.54
C ASP A 227 7.39 10.10 -1.84
N PHE A 228 8.38 10.23 -0.93
CA PHE A 228 8.84 9.08 -0.14
C PHE A 228 7.73 8.48 0.73
N MET A 229 6.96 9.33 1.42
CA MET A 229 5.85 8.87 2.26
C MET A 229 4.82 8.07 1.45
N SER A 230 4.47 8.54 0.25
CA SER A 230 3.54 7.85 -0.65
C SER A 230 4.05 6.47 -1.06
N LYS A 231 5.36 6.33 -1.35
CA LYS A 231 6.00 5.06 -1.71
C LYS A 231 6.00 4.07 -0.54
N TYR A 232 6.21 4.54 0.69
CA TYR A 232 6.16 3.68 1.87
C TYR A 232 4.73 3.20 2.14
N TRP A 233 3.74 4.08 2.06
CA TRP A 233 2.34 3.68 2.15
C TRP A 233 1.95 2.70 1.04
N PHE A 234 2.34 2.98 -0.21
CA PHE A 234 2.10 2.07 -1.32
C PHE A 234 2.69 0.68 -1.07
N SER A 235 3.94 0.63 -0.59
CA SER A 235 4.61 -0.64 -0.23
C SER A 235 3.87 -1.40 0.87
N LEU A 236 3.26 -0.70 1.83
CA LEU A 236 2.42 -1.33 2.85
C LEU A 236 1.14 -1.90 2.24
N LEU A 237 0.45 -1.13 1.40
CA LEU A 237 -0.79 -1.57 0.75
C LEU A 237 -0.55 -2.75 -0.21
N ASP A 238 0.55 -2.72 -0.97
CA ASP A 238 1.01 -3.83 -1.80
C ASP A 238 1.31 -5.06 -0.96
N TYR A 239 2.01 -4.91 0.17
CA TYR A 239 2.22 -6.01 1.10
C TYR A 239 0.89 -6.60 1.60
N LEU A 240 -0.10 -5.77 1.93
CA LEU A 240 -1.43 -6.24 2.35
C LEU A 240 -2.22 -6.88 1.20
N GLY A 241 -1.75 -6.75 -0.04
CA GLY A 241 -2.43 -7.20 -1.26
C GLY A 241 -3.77 -6.47 -1.41
N TYR A 242 -3.77 -5.15 -1.19
CA TYR A 242 -4.92 -4.32 -1.47
C TYR A 242 -5.09 -4.17 -2.98
N ASP A 243 -6.33 -4.33 -3.44
CA ASP A 243 -6.70 -4.10 -4.83
C ASP A 243 -7.79 -3.02 -4.83
N PRO A 244 -7.52 -1.82 -5.40
CA PRO A 244 -8.49 -0.73 -5.44
C PRO A 244 -9.59 -0.96 -6.48
N MET A 245 -9.37 -1.82 -7.48
CA MET A 245 -10.24 -1.97 -8.65
C MET A 245 -11.69 -2.32 -8.29
N PRO A 246 -11.98 -3.23 -7.33
CA PRO A 246 -13.36 -3.51 -6.92
C PRO A 246 -14.10 -2.27 -6.40
N ILE A 247 -13.42 -1.41 -5.64
CA ILE A 247 -14.02 -0.21 -5.06
C ILE A 247 -14.16 0.89 -6.11
N LYS A 248 -13.15 1.08 -6.97
CA LYS A 248 -13.24 2.00 -8.10
C LYS A 248 -14.41 1.68 -9.02
N LEU A 249 -14.57 0.41 -9.40
CA LEU A 249 -15.72 -0.05 -10.19
C LEU A 249 -17.05 0.16 -9.47
N TYR A 250 -17.09 -0.04 -8.15
CA TYR A 250 -18.29 0.25 -7.37
C TYR A 250 -18.63 1.74 -7.43
N ILE A 251 -17.68 2.63 -7.15
CA ILE A 251 -17.88 4.08 -7.17
C ILE A 251 -18.30 4.55 -8.57
N GLU A 252 -17.64 4.07 -9.62
CA GLU A 252 -17.96 4.42 -11.01
C GLU A 252 -19.39 4.01 -11.39
N LEU A 253 -19.79 2.78 -11.06
CA LEU A 253 -21.15 2.29 -11.31
C LEU A 253 -22.18 3.04 -10.47
N PHE A 254 -21.85 3.37 -9.23
CA PHE A 254 -22.73 4.11 -8.33
C PHE A 254 -22.95 5.54 -8.84
N LYS A 255 -21.89 6.25 -9.22
CA LYS A 255 -21.96 7.57 -9.87
C LYS A 255 -22.75 7.53 -11.17
N LYS A 256 -22.65 6.45 -11.95
CA LYS A 256 -23.45 6.29 -13.18
C LYS A 256 -24.94 6.12 -12.89
N GLU A 257 -25.30 5.45 -11.80
CA GLU A 257 -26.69 5.27 -11.38
C GLU A 257 -27.26 6.52 -10.68
N TYR A 258 -26.41 7.35 -10.07
CA TYR A 258 -26.76 8.58 -9.36
C TYR A 258 -25.78 9.72 -9.71
N PRO A 259 -25.90 10.34 -10.91
CA PRO A 259 -24.88 11.25 -11.46
C PRO A 259 -24.82 12.62 -10.78
N ASP A 260 -25.96 13.09 -10.23
CA ASP A 260 -26.10 14.47 -9.76
C ASP A 260 -26.41 14.52 -8.26
N TYR A 261 -26.12 15.68 -7.65
CA TYR A 261 -26.31 15.92 -6.21
C TYR A 261 -27.75 15.68 -5.76
N GLU A 262 -28.74 16.04 -6.59
CA GLU A 262 -30.17 15.86 -6.29
C GLU A 262 -30.52 14.37 -6.22
N ASN A 263 -30.04 13.56 -7.16
CA ASN A 263 -30.19 12.10 -7.15
C ASN A 263 -29.52 11.45 -5.93
N MET A 264 -28.35 11.96 -5.50
CA MET A 264 -27.67 11.49 -4.29
C MET A 264 -28.45 11.88 -3.03
N SER A 265 -28.97 13.10 -2.97
CA SER A 265 -29.81 13.59 -1.88
C SER A 265 -31.10 12.76 -1.75
N GLU A 266 -31.75 12.45 -2.88
CA GLU A 266 -32.91 11.56 -2.91
C GLU A 266 -32.56 10.14 -2.46
N PHE A 267 -31.43 9.59 -2.90
CA PHE A 267 -30.95 8.29 -2.43
C PHE A 267 -30.76 8.29 -0.90
N LEU A 268 -30.14 9.33 -0.34
CA LEU A 268 -29.90 9.45 1.10
C LEU A 268 -31.20 9.62 1.91
N LYS A 269 -32.28 10.12 1.29
CA LYS A 269 -33.62 10.19 1.89
C LYS A 269 -34.36 8.85 1.92
N LEU A 270 -33.92 7.84 1.15
CA LEU A 270 -34.54 6.52 1.17
C LEU A 270 -34.36 5.83 2.53
N PRO A 271 -35.27 4.95 2.95
CA PRO A 271 -35.06 4.10 4.11
C PRO A 271 -33.75 3.31 4.01
N VAL A 272 -33.03 3.15 5.12
CA VAL A 272 -31.73 2.43 5.19
C VAL A 272 -31.78 1.05 4.51
N ALA A 273 -32.90 0.32 4.65
CA ALA A 273 -33.09 -0.98 4.00
C ALA A 273 -33.06 -0.89 2.46
N GLN A 274 -33.64 0.17 1.88
CA GLN A 274 -33.64 0.41 0.44
C GLN A 274 -32.26 0.87 -0.04
N GLN A 275 -31.60 1.77 0.69
CA GLN A 275 -30.21 2.17 0.42
C GLN A 275 -29.28 0.96 0.38
N ASN A 276 -29.38 0.07 1.38
CA ASN A 276 -28.61 -1.17 1.45
C ASN A 276 -28.91 -2.11 0.28
N LYS A 277 -30.19 -2.20 -0.15
CA LYS A 277 -30.58 -3.04 -1.29
C LYS A 277 -29.94 -2.53 -2.59
N ILE A 278 -29.94 -1.23 -2.81
CA ILE A 278 -29.33 -0.57 -3.97
C ILE A 278 -27.82 -0.73 -3.94
N SER A 279 -27.16 -0.40 -2.83
CA SER A 279 -25.72 -0.57 -2.65
C SER A 279 -25.28 -2.01 -2.91
N ARG A 280 -25.99 -3.01 -2.36
CA ARG A 280 -25.72 -4.44 -2.65
C ARG A 280 -25.89 -4.81 -4.12
N LYS A 281 -26.85 -4.19 -4.83
CA LYS A 281 -27.05 -4.43 -6.27
C LYS A 281 -25.87 -3.90 -7.08
N VAL A 282 -25.43 -2.68 -6.79
CA VAL A 282 -24.26 -2.06 -7.44
C VAL A 282 -23.00 -2.84 -7.11
N GLN A 283 -22.80 -3.23 -5.85
CA GLN A 283 -21.68 -4.07 -5.42
C GLN A 283 -21.63 -5.41 -6.17
N LYS A 284 -22.77 -6.11 -6.29
CA LYS A 284 -22.84 -7.36 -7.07
C LYS A 284 -22.46 -7.16 -8.54
N LYS A 285 -22.84 -6.02 -9.13
CA LYS A 285 -22.51 -5.67 -10.52
C LYS A 285 -21.01 -5.40 -10.67
N ALA A 286 -20.44 -4.60 -9.76
CA ALA A 286 -19.00 -4.34 -9.69
C ALA A 286 -18.19 -5.63 -9.55
N SER A 287 -18.57 -6.51 -8.60
CA SER A 287 -17.89 -7.80 -8.39
C SER A 287 -17.95 -8.72 -9.61
N LYS A 288 -19.07 -8.75 -10.36
CA LYS A 288 -19.17 -9.52 -11.59
C LYS A 288 -18.23 -9.00 -12.68
N ILE A 289 -18.14 -7.68 -12.84
CA ILE A 289 -17.24 -7.05 -13.83
C ILE A 289 -15.79 -7.33 -13.45
N TYR A 290 -15.43 -7.12 -12.19
CA TYR A 290 -14.10 -7.39 -11.67
C TYR A 290 -13.70 -8.87 -11.82
N LEU A 291 -14.61 -9.81 -11.51
CA LEU A 291 -14.34 -11.23 -11.70
C LEU A 291 -14.04 -11.58 -13.16
N LYS A 292 -14.81 -11.03 -14.11
CA LYS A 292 -14.55 -11.22 -15.55
C LYS A 292 -13.19 -10.65 -15.95
N TYR A 293 -12.85 -9.46 -15.47
CA TYR A 293 -11.54 -8.84 -15.69
C TYR A 293 -10.40 -9.73 -15.16
N ARG A 294 -10.54 -10.22 -13.92
CA ARG A 294 -9.53 -11.08 -13.28
C ARG A 294 -9.34 -12.40 -14.05
N ILE A 295 -10.41 -13.04 -14.50
CA ILE A 295 -10.33 -14.27 -15.31
C ILE A 295 -9.61 -13.98 -16.64
N ARG A 296 -9.96 -12.88 -17.33
CA ARG A 296 -9.36 -12.51 -18.62
C ARG A 296 -7.87 -12.19 -18.53
N ASN A 297 -7.43 -11.63 -17.40
CA ASN A 297 -6.03 -11.26 -17.17
C ASN A 297 -5.27 -12.27 -16.30
N PHE A 298 -5.86 -13.42 -15.95
CA PHE A 298 -5.20 -14.44 -15.15
C PHE A 298 -4.02 -15.10 -15.87
N PHE A 299 -4.04 -15.10 -17.21
CA PHE A 299 -3.03 -15.72 -18.07
C PHE A 299 -2.09 -14.71 -18.74
N LYS A 300 -2.14 -13.44 -18.34
CA LYS A 300 -1.20 -12.40 -18.79
C LYS A 300 -0.18 -12.14 -17.70
#